data_AF-A0AAW9QZX4-F1
#
_entry.id   AF-A0AAW9QZX4-F1
#
_cell.length_a   1.000
_cell.length_b   1.000
_cell.length_c   1.000
_cell.angle_alpha   90.00
_cell.angle_beta   90.00
_cell.angle_gamma   90.00
#
_symmetry.space_group_name_H-M   'P 1'
#
loop_
_entity.id
_entity.type
_entity.pdbx_description
1 polymer ?
#
loop_
_entity_poly.entity_id
_entity_poly.type
_entity_poly.pdbx_seq_one_letter_code
_entity_poly.pdbx_strand_id
1 'polypeptide(L)'
;MSQTQIVAIVAAELLNDFPNNLPKDLKNPISKNYLALSSSLLKAAKQAENTEAVSKELDELEPWDNDNVLETNEKGVELEPSEKQKIEILTSSRAEKLAIYAIDLVISANLDKLKENEALDIFGSFTPLSMYQAVAMHFAHLDAFLSDTIRVMCKSDPELLKKRNKQVLLNTVLKFSDLQDVITHFNEELVYELSWRKTIKERFKSLKDYFKLEFNIPEEEERILEIFERKRHIIIHNGGLIDSGYVKHTKHIDSQTEKVGELLAISLKDIEDLYRAVKMSGSSIFTAVACQYLDANENQLTQVWRRSKDQQNQPE
;
A
#
# COMPACT_ATOMS: atom_id res chain seq x y z
N MET A 1 20.78 -21.61 1.82
CA MET A 1 19.67 -21.44 0.86
C MET A 1 18.49 -20.92 1.67
N SER A 2 17.93 -19.75 1.35
CA SER A 2 16.84 -19.17 2.15
C SER A 2 15.53 -19.94 1.95
N GLN A 3 14.62 -19.90 2.91
CA GLN A 3 13.30 -20.55 2.79
C GLN A 3 12.54 -20.04 1.55
N THR A 4 12.67 -18.75 1.20
CA THR A 4 12.13 -18.18 -0.04
C THR A 4 12.74 -18.80 -1.29
N GLN A 5 14.05 -19.07 -1.30
CA GLN A 5 14.71 -19.75 -2.42
C GLN A 5 14.26 -21.21 -2.52
N ILE A 6 14.07 -21.90 -1.39
CA ILE A 6 13.58 -23.28 -1.38
C ILE A 6 12.13 -23.32 -1.90
N VAL A 7 11.25 -22.43 -1.43
CA VAL A 7 9.87 -22.34 -1.92
C VAL A 7 9.84 -21.96 -3.40
N ALA A 8 10.67 -21.03 -3.86
CA ALA A 8 10.75 -20.66 -5.27
C ALA A 8 11.29 -21.80 -6.15
N ILE A 9 12.29 -22.55 -5.69
CA ILE A 9 12.84 -23.71 -6.40
C ILE A 9 11.81 -24.85 -6.43
N VAL A 10 11.17 -25.14 -5.30
CA VAL A 10 10.13 -26.18 -5.19
C VAL A 10 8.90 -25.80 -6.01
N ALA A 11 8.48 -24.54 -5.98
CA ALA A 11 7.39 -24.04 -6.82
C ALA A 11 7.79 -24.07 -8.30
N ALA A 12 8.99 -23.64 -8.67
CA ALA A 12 9.47 -23.72 -10.04
C ALA A 12 9.52 -25.17 -10.54
N GLU A 13 10.00 -26.12 -9.72
CA GLU A 13 10.10 -27.54 -10.08
C GLU A 13 8.74 -28.24 -10.13
N LEU A 14 7.85 -27.99 -9.15
CA LEU A 14 6.51 -28.57 -9.10
C LEU A 14 5.55 -27.95 -10.13
N LEU A 15 5.74 -26.66 -10.45
CA LEU A 15 4.87 -25.95 -11.40
C LEU A 15 5.41 -25.95 -12.83
N ASN A 16 6.66 -26.37 -13.07
CA ASN A 16 7.25 -26.39 -14.42
C ASN A 16 6.44 -27.20 -15.43
N ASP A 17 5.81 -28.27 -14.94
CA ASP A 17 4.93 -29.13 -15.73
C ASP A 17 3.56 -29.23 -15.03
N PHE A 18 3.04 -28.11 -14.52
CA PHE A 18 1.68 -28.06 -14.02
C PHE A 18 0.68 -28.13 -15.19
N PRO A 19 -0.41 -28.91 -15.09
CA PRO A 19 -0.82 -29.76 -13.95
C PRO A 19 -0.31 -31.21 -14.03
N ASN A 20 0.61 -31.53 -14.94
CA ASN A 20 1.02 -32.89 -15.23
C ASN A 20 1.76 -33.60 -14.11
N ASN A 21 2.56 -32.88 -13.33
CA ASN A 21 3.33 -33.41 -12.19
C ASN A 21 2.55 -33.48 -10.86
N LEU A 22 1.25 -33.23 -10.87
CA LEU A 22 0.43 -33.43 -9.68
C LEU A 22 0.26 -34.92 -9.34
N PRO A 23 0.21 -35.30 -8.04
CA PRO A 23 -0.20 -36.64 -7.63
C PRO A 23 -1.48 -37.08 -8.33
N LYS A 24 -1.57 -38.36 -8.74
CA LYS A 24 -2.66 -38.85 -9.62
C LYS A 24 -4.06 -38.61 -9.03
N ASP A 25 -4.17 -38.64 -7.71
CA ASP A 25 -5.38 -38.37 -6.93
C ASP A 25 -5.75 -36.87 -6.85
N LEU A 26 -4.76 -35.97 -6.97
CA LEU A 26 -4.95 -34.51 -6.96
C LEU A 26 -5.04 -33.90 -8.36
N LYS A 27 -4.46 -34.56 -9.37
CA LYS A 27 -4.41 -34.06 -10.75
C LYS A 27 -5.78 -33.75 -11.31
N ASN A 28 -6.75 -34.65 -11.15
CA ASN A 28 -8.10 -34.45 -11.69
C ASN A 28 -8.91 -33.36 -10.96
N PRO A 29 -8.99 -33.34 -9.61
CA PRO A 29 -9.68 -32.26 -8.89
C PRO A 29 -9.09 -30.87 -9.17
N ILE A 30 -7.76 -30.75 -9.13
CA ILE A 30 -7.08 -29.46 -9.33
C ILE A 30 -7.22 -29.00 -10.78
N SER A 31 -7.01 -29.88 -11.77
CA SER A 31 -7.20 -29.53 -13.19
C SER A 31 -8.64 -29.11 -13.47
N LYS A 32 -9.63 -29.80 -12.89
CA LYS A 32 -11.05 -29.45 -13.04
C LYS A 32 -11.36 -28.08 -12.46
N ASN A 33 -10.87 -27.77 -11.26
CA ASN A 33 -11.08 -26.47 -10.62
C ASN A 33 -10.35 -25.35 -11.37
N TYR A 34 -9.12 -25.60 -11.83
CA TYR A 34 -8.36 -24.64 -12.64
C TYR A 34 -9.03 -24.35 -13.98
N LEU A 35 -9.53 -25.38 -14.68
CA LEU A 35 -10.30 -25.21 -15.92
C LEU A 35 -11.63 -24.48 -15.67
N ALA A 36 -12.32 -24.77 -14.56
CA ALA A 36 -13.54 -24.06 -14.19
C ALA A 36 -13.29 -22.57 -13.89
N LEU A 37 -12.19 -22.27 -13.20
CA LEU A 37 -11.74 -20.89 -12.93
C LEU A 37 -11.36 -20.18 -14.23
N SER A 38 -10.53 -20.79 -15.07
CA SER A 38 -10.12 -20.26 -16.38
C SER A 38 -11.33 -19.99 -17.28
N SER A 39 -12.29 -20.91 -17.34
CA SER A 39 -13.53 -20.75 -18.11
C SER A 39 -14.39 -19.61 -17.57
N SER A 40 -14.46 -19.45 -16.25
CA SER A 40 -15.20 -18.36 -15.60
C SER A 40 -14.56 -16.99 -15.85
N LEU A 41 -13.22 -16.91 -15.79
CA LEU A 41 -12.45 -15.72 -16.13
C LEU A 41 -12.63 -15.34 -17.60
N LEU A 42 -12.55 -16.32 -18.52
CA LEU A 42 -12.76 -16.08 -19.94
C LEU A 42 -14.21 -15.61 -20.24
N LYS A 43 -15.20 -16.17 -19.53
CA LYS A 43 -16.60 -15.74 -19.63
C LYS A 43 -16.78 -14.31 -19.12
N ALA A 44 -16.17 -13.96 -17.98
CA ALA A 44 -16.20 -12.61 -17.44
C ALA A 44 -15.50 -11.60 -18.38
N ALA A 45 -14.35 -11.97 -18.97
CA ALA A 45 -13.65 -11.14 -19.94
C ALA A 45 -14.49 -10.91 -21.21
N LYS A 46 -15.10 -11.95 -21.77
CA LYS A 46 -16.03 -11.82 -22.92
C LYS A 46 -17.25 -10.98 -22.59
N GLN A 47 -17.78 -11.08 -21.37
CA GLN A 47 -18.87 -10.22 -20.91
C GLN A 47 -18.42 -8.76 -20.83
N ALA A 48 -17.20 -8.49 -20.37
CA ALA A 48 -16.65 -7.14 -20.36
C ALA A 48 -16.43 -6.58 -21.78
N GLU A 49 -15.89 -7.38 -22.71
CA GLU A 49 -15.76 -7.00 -24.14
C GLU A 49 -17.12 -6.74 -24.80
N ASN A 50 -18.12 -7.58 -24.52
CA ASN A 50 -19.46 -7.36 -25.05
C ASN A 50 -20.14 -6.13 -24.42
N THR A 51 -19.73 -5.69 -23.23
CA THR A 51 -20.20 -4.44 -22.63
C THR A 51 -19.61 -3.22 -23.37
N GLU A 52 -18.37 -3.33 -23.90
CA GLU A 52 -17.81 -2.34 -24.86
C GLU A 52 -18.48 -2.39 -26.25
N ALA A 53 -19.04 -3.53 -26.65
CA ALA A 53 -19.82 -3.61 -27.89
C ALA A 53 -21.19 -2.91 -27.76
N VAL A 54 -21.81 -2.96 -26.58
CA VAL A 54 -23.06 -2.22 -26.29
C VAL A 54 -22.82 -0.71 -26.20
N SER A 55 -21.64 -0.25 -25.74
CA SER A 55 -21.31 1.19 -25.78
C SER A 55 -21.10 1.70 -27.20
N LYS A 56 -20.57 0.88 -28.12
CA LYS A 56 -20.44 1.25 -29.54
C LYS A 56 -21.78 1.31 -30.30
N GLU A 57 -22.76 0.48 -29.93
CA GLU A 57 -24.14 0.58 -30.49
C GLU A 57 -24.89 1.83 -29.97
N LEU A 58 -24.47 2.42 -28.85
CA LEU A 58 -25.03 3.67 -28.31
C LEU A 58 -24.39 4.92 -28.93
N ASP A 59 -23.15 4.83 -29.42
CA ASP A 59 -22.45 5.92 -30.13
C ASP A 59 -22.89 6.06 -31.62
N GLU A 60 -23.64 5.08 -32.16
CA GLU A 60 -24.18 5.10 -33.54
C GLU A 60 -25.63 5.62 -33.63
N LEU A 61 -26.20 6.14 -32.53
CA LEU A 61 -27.45 6.90 -32.58
C LEU A 61 -27.16 8.34 -33.04
N GLU A 62 -27.74 8.72 -34.18
CA GLU A 62 -27.48 9.98 -34.88
C GLU A 62 -27.60 11.26 -34.03
N PRO A 63 -26.90 12.34 -34.41
CA PRO A 63 -26.73 13.54 -33.62
C PRO A 63 -28.03 14.34 -33.51
N TRP A 64 -28.31 14.84 -32.30
CA TRP A 64 -29.30 15.89 -32.13
C TRP A 64 -28.68 17.22 -32.58
N ASP A 65 -29.15 17.73 -33.72
CA ASP A 65 -28.84 19.05 -34.24
C ASP A 65 -28.99 20.12 -33.14
N ASN A 66 -27.92 20.89 -32.91
CA ASN A 66 -28.03 22.23 -32.35
C ASN A 66 -26.83 23.06 -32.80
N ASP A 67 -26.98 23.66 -33.97
CA ASP A 67 -26.40 24.95 -34.26
C ASP A 67 -26.91 25.96 -33.22
N ASN A 68 -26.07 26.29 -32.24
CA ASN A 68 -26.03 27.63 -31.69
C ASN A 68 -24.65 27.93 -31.12
N VAL A 69 -23.99 28.85 -31.83
CA VAL A 69 -22.80 29.59 -31.46
C VAL A 69 -22.97 30.25 -30.09
N LEU A 70 -21.96 30.14 -29.22
CA LEU A 70 -21.48 31.26 -28.39
C LEU A 70 -20.10 30.96 -27.78
N GLU A 71 -19.32 32.03 -27.74
CA GLU A 71 -17.92 32.16 -27.33
C GLU A 71 -17.65 31.89 -25.83
N THR A 72 -16.40 31.47 -25.55
CA THR A 72 -15.60 31.64 -24.32
C THR A 72 -16.11 31.06 -22.99
N ASN A 73 -15.32 30.15 -22.39
CA ASN A 73 -14.55 30.47 -21.17
C ASN A 73 -13.67 29.29 -20.70
N GLU A 74 -12.41 29.60 -20.43
CA GLU A 74 -11.47 28.79 -19.66
C GLU A 74 -11.99 28.64 -18.22
N LYS A 75 -12.41 27.43 -17.86
CA LYS A 75 -12.37 26.95 -16.47
C LYS A 75 -11.89 25.50 -16.50
N GLY A 76 -10.76 25.25 -15.83
CA GLY A 76 -10.21 23.92 -15.62
C GLY A 76 -11.24 23.03 -14.93
N VAL A 77 -11.73 22.04 -15.68
CA VAL A 77 -12.53 20.94 -15.17
C VAL A 77 -11.54 19.83 -14.79
N GLU A 78 -11.60 19.39 -13.54
CA GLU A 78 -10.99 18.13 -13.11
C GLU A 78 -11.54 17.01 -14.01
N LEU A 79 -10.67 16.43 -14.83
CA LEU A 79 -11.03 15.28 -15.65
C LEU A 79 -11.21 14.08 -14.71
N GLU A 80 -12.48 13.75 -14.44
CA GLU A 80 -12.91 12.44 -13.95
C GLU A 80 -12.14 11.34 -14.71
N PRO A 81 -11.57 10.33 -14.04
CA PRO A 81 -10.82 9.30 -14.71
C PRO A 81 -11.70 8.68 -15.80
N SER A 82 -11.15 8.60 -17.01
CA SER A 82 -11.87 8.07 -18.17
C SER A 82 -12.55 6.76 -17.80
N GLU A 83 -13.75 6.51 -18.31
CA GLU A 83 -14.49 5.28 -17.96
C GLU A 83 -13.64 4.02 -18.22
N LYS A 84 -12.74 4.05 -19.20
CA LYS A 84 -11.71 3.02 -19.41
C LYS A 84 -10.77 2.83 -18.21
N GLN A 85 -10.23 3.90 -17.63
CA GLN A 85 -9.42 3.80 -16.42
C GLN A 85 -10.21 3.34 -15.19
N LYS A 86 -11.48 3.77 -15.05
CA LYS A 86 -12.35 3.27 -13.98
C LYS A 86 -12.63 1.77 -14.13
N ILE A 87 -12.87 1.31 -15.35
CA ILE A 87 -13.09 -0.11 -15.68
C ILE A 87 -11.81 -0.93 -15.41
N GLU A 88 -10.64 -0.45 -15.82
CA GLU A 88 -9.36 -1.14 -15.62
C GLU A 88 -9.02 -1.30 -14.12
N ILE A 89 -9.21 -0.25 -13.32
CA ILE A 89 -9.04 -0.27 -11.85
C ILE A 89 -10.08 -1.18 -11.15
N LEU A 90 -11.32 -1.23 -11.66
CA LEU A 90 -12.37 -2.11 -11.13
C LEU A 90 -12.11 -3.59 -11.47
N THR A 91 -11.51 -3.88 -12.62
CA THR A 91 -11.20 -5.25 -13.05
C THR A 91 -10.04 -5.87 -12.27
N SER A 92 -8.99 -5.11 -11.94
CA SER A 92 -7.86 -5.61 -11.14
C SER A 92 -8.26 -5.97 -9.71
N SER A 93 -9.01 -5.10 -9.03
CA SER A 93 -9.51 -5.35 -7.66
C SER A 93 -10.45 -6.56 -7.59
N ARG A 94 -11.26 -6.79 -8.63
CA ARG A 94 -12.13 -7.98 -8.71
C ARG A 94 -11.34 -9.25 -8.99
N ALA A 95 -10.34 -9.20 -9.86
CA ALA A 95 -9.47 -10.33 -10.18
C ALA A 95 -8.66 -10.77 -8.95
N GLU A 96 -8.12 -9.83 -8.17
CA GLU A 96 -7.40 -10.11 -6.92
C GLU A 96 -8.31 -10.74 -5.87
N LYS A 97 -9.52 -10.18 -5.66
CA LYS A 97 -10.52 -10.77 -4.76
C LYS A 97 -10.90 -12.18 -5.21
N LEU A 98 -11.10 -12.40 -6.50
CA LEU A 98 -11.43 -13.71 -7.05
C LEU A 98 -10.28 -14.72 -6.87
N ALA A 99 -9.03 -14.29 -7.04
CA ALA A 99 -7.84 -15.12 -6.80
C ALA A 99 -7.72 -15.50 -5.33
N ILE A 100 -7.95 -14.56 -4.40
CA ILE A 100 -7.98 -14.83 -2.96
C ILE A 100 -9.10 -15.82 -2.61
N TYR A 101 -10.31 -15.61 -3.12
CA TYR A 101 -11.42 -16.56 -2.91
C TYR A 101 -11.16 -17.93 -3.51
N ALA A 102 -10.48 -18.01 -4.67
CA ALA A 102 -10.11 -19.29 -5.27
C ALA A 102 -9.06 -20.03 -4.44
N ILE A 103 -8.07 -19.31 -3.89
CA ILE A 103 -7.08 -19.87 -2.96
C ILE A 103 -7.78 -20.35 -1.69
N ASP A 104 -8.64 -19.52 -1.09
CA ASP A 104 -9.42 -19.86 0.10
C ASP A 104 -10.33 -21.09 -0.12
N LEU A 105 -10.97 -21.19 -1.28
CA LEU A 105 -11.81 -22.33 -1.65
C LEU A 105 -10.97 -23.62 -1.82
N VAL A 106 -9.79 -23.53 -2.46
CA VAL A 106 -8.87 -24.67 -2.63
C VAL A 106 -8.33 -25.13 -1.29
N ILE A 107 -7.99 -24.19 -0.40
CA ILE A 107 -7.54 -24.46 0.96
C ILE A 107 -8.67 -25.11 1.78
N SER A 108 -9.88 -24.53 1.75
CA SER A 108 -11.07 -25.01 2.47
C SER A 108 -11.56 -26.37 2.00
N ALA A 109 -11.51 -26.64 0.70
CA ALA A 109 -11.91 -27.94 0.14
C ALA A 109 -10.93 -29.08 0.49
N ASN A 110 -9.70 -28.76 0.90
CA ASN A 110 -8.68 -29.74 1.27
C ASN A 110 -8.38 -29.74 2.78
N LEU A 111 -9.04 -28.89 3.56
CA LEU A 111 -8.77 -28.69 4.98
C LEU A 111 -8.96 -29.97 5.79
N ASP A 112 -9.95 -30.81 5.48
CA ASP A 112 -10.16 -32.08 6.19
C ASP A 112 -9.13 -33.16 5.83
N LYS A 113 -8.63 -33.17 4.58
CA LYS A 113 -7.53 -34.06 4.16
C LYS A 113 -6.16 -33.62 4.69
N LEU A 114 -5.98 -32.32 4.91
CA LEU A 114 -4.79 -31.75 5.53
C LEU A 114 -4.79 -32.00 7.05
N LYS A 115 -5.95 -31.99 7.71
CA LYS A 115 -6.09 -32.34 9.14
C LYS A 115 -5.73 -33.79 9.44
N GLU A 116 -5.97 -34.73 8.52
CA GLU A 116 -5.64 -36.15 8.69
C GLU A 116 -4.13 -36.43 8.57
N ASN A 117 -3.35 -35.51 7.98
CA ASN A 117 -1.89 -35.57 7.96
C ASN A 117 -1.32 -34.68 9.07
N GLU A 118 -1.09 -35.26 10.26
CA GLU A 118 -0.34 -34.61 11.36
C GLU A 118 1.04 -34.05 10.91
N ALA A 119 1.56 -34.51 9.77
CA ALA A 119 2.85 -34.13 9.22
C ALA A 119 2.89 -32.77 8.49
N LEU A 120 1.76 -32.12 8.25
CA LEU A 120 1.69 -30.89 7.45
C LEU A 120 0.87 -29.81 8.17
N ASP A 121 1.43 -29.27 9.26
CA ASP A 121 1.01 -27.98 9.84
C ASP A 121 1.40 -26.81 8.92
N ILE A 122 0.90 -26.88 7.68
CA ILE A 122 1.09 -25.88 6.64
C ILE A 122 0.55 -24.54 7.16
N PHE A 123 -0.58 -24.55 7.86
CA PHE A 123 -1.22 -23.33 8.37
C PHE A 123 -0.46 -22.67 9.52
N GLY A 124 0.08 -23.44 10.45
CA GLY A 124 0.99 -22.93 11.47
C GLY A 124 2.26 -22.32 10.86
N SER A 125 2.76 -22.90 9.75
CA SER A 125 3.93 -22.37 9.05
C SER A 125 3.67 -21.06 8.30
N PHE A 126 2.44 -20.82 7.81
CA PHE A 126 2.10 -19.60 7.08
C PHE A 126 1.71 -18.42 7.96
N THR A 127 1.21 -18.68 9.18
CA THR A 127 0.73 -17.61 10.06
C THR A 127 1.81 -16.55 10.32
N PRO A 128 3.07 -16.89 10.71
CA PRO A 128 4.12 -15.89 10.89
C PRO A 128 4.40 -15.11 9.61
N LEU A 129 4.42 -15.80 8.45
CA LEU A 129 4.66 -15.15 7.15
C LEU A 129 3.55 -14.15 6.80
N SER A 130 2.29 -14.49 7.04
CA SER A 130 1.15 -13.58 6.84
C SER A 130 1.25 -12.35 7.74
N MET A 131 1.65 -12.51 9.01
CA MET A 131 1.85 -11.39 9.93
C MET A 131 3.02 -10.51 9.50
N TYR A 132 4.12 -11.11 9.05
CA TYR A 132 5.27 -10.40 8.51
C TYR A 132 4.91 -9.57 7.28
N GLN A 133 4.13 -10.15 6.37
CA GLN A 133 3.63 -9.46 5.20
C GLN A 133 2.71 -8.30 5.59
N ALA A 134 1.83 -8.49 6.58
CA ALA A 134 0.95 -7.42 7.06
C ALA A 134 1.75 -6.22 7.59
N VAL A 135 2.80 -6.45 8.40
CA VAL A 135 3.70 -5.37 8.86
C VAL A 135 4.36 -4.66 7.68
N ALA A 136 4.92 -5.42 6.72
CA ALA A 136 5.57 -4.84 5.55
C ALA A 136 4.60 -3.98 4.71
N MET A 137 3.38 -4.46 4.50
CA MET A 137 2.35 -3.76 3.73
C MET A 137 1.85 -2.49 4.43
N HIS A 138 1.66 -2.51 5.75
CA HIS A 138 1.28 -1.31 6.50
C HIS A 138 2.31 -0.19 6.37
N PHE A 139 3.60 -0.53 6.43
CA PHE A 139 4.67 0.45 6.19
C PHE A 139 4.79 0.87 4.74
N ALA A 140 4.60 -0.03 3.79
CA ALA A 140 4.60 0.34 2.37
C ALA A 140 3.49 1.38 2.08
N HIS A 141 2.29 1.19 2.64
CA HIS A 141 1.21 2.16 2.53
C HIS A 141 1.53 3.48 3.24
N LEU A 142 2.12 3.44 4.44
CA LEU A 142 2.52 4.64 5.16
C LEU A 142 3.62 5.41 4.40
N ASP A 143 4.64 4.73 3.87
CA ASP A 143 5.74 5.32 3.11
C ASP A 143 5.22 5.98 1.82
N ALA A 144 4.29 5.32 1.12
CA ALA A 144 3.62 5.87 -0.06
C ALA A 144 2.81 7.13 0.31
N PHE A 145 1.97 7.02 1.35
CA PHE A 145 1.15 8.13 1.84
C PHE A 145 1.98 9.36 2.22
N LEU A 146 3.08 9.18 2.97
CA LEU A 146 3.96 10.29 3.37
C LEU A 146 4.66 10.92 2.16
N SER A 147 5.06 10.11 1.19
CA SER A 147 5.69 10.59 -0.04
C SER A 147 4.70 11.41 -0.88
N ASP A 148 3.48 10.90 -1.07
CA ASP A 148 2.43 11.60 -1.80
C ASP A 148 1.99 12.88 -1.08
N THR A 149 1.95 12.86 0.25
CA THR A 149 1.71 14.06 1.06
C THR A 149 2.74 15.16 0.75
N ILE A 150 4.03 14.82 0.70
CA ILE A 150 5.08 15.78 0.35
C ILE A 150 4.90 16.30 -1.08
N ARG A 151 4.59 15.43 -2.04
CA ARG A 151 4.33 15.83 -3.44
C ARG A 151 3.16 16.81 -3.54
N VAL A 152 2.06 16.52 -2.85
CA VAL A 152 0.87 17.38 -2.82
C VAL A 152 1.21 18.75 -2.22
N MET A 153 1.91 18.79 -1.10
CA MET A 153 2.34 20.05 -0.49
C MET A 153 3.25 20.86 -1.43
N CYS A 154 4.25 20.23 -2.07
CA CYS A 154 5.16 20.93 -2.98
C CYS A 154 4.48 21.38 -4.28
N LYS A 155 3.46 20.65 -4.74
CA LYS A 155 2.64 21.05 -5.90
C LYS A 155 1.75 22.25 -5.56
N SER A 156 1.19 22.28 -4.36
CA SER A 156 0.36 23.40 -3.89
C SER A 156 1.20 24.65 -3.59
N ASP A 157 2.36 24.48 -2.94
CA ASP A 157 3.30 25.55 -2.62
C ASP A 157 4.72 25.23 -3.16
N PRO A 158 5.04 25.58 -4.42
CA PRO A 158 6.37 25.38 -5.00
C PRO A 158 7.48 26.15 -4.28
N GLU A 159 7.17 27.18 -3.48
CA GLU A 159 8.17 27.94 -2.72
C GLU A 159 8.83 27.07 -1.63
N LEU A 160 8.21 25.97 -1.24
CA LEU A 160 8.79 24.98 -0.33
C LEU A 160 10.14 24.45 -0.83
N LEU A 161 10.33 24.31 -2.14
CA LEU A 161 11.60 23.88 -2.73
C LEU A 161 12.74 24.87 -2.46
N LYS A 162 12.44 26.17 -2.34
CA LYS A 162 13.45 27.22 -2.10
C LYS A 162 14.02 27.13 -0.68
N LYS A 163 13.23 26.67 0.30
CA LYS A 163 13.64 26.55 1.71
C LYS A 163 14.85 25.63 1.92
N ARG A 164 15.11 24.75 0.96
CA ARG A 164 16.25 23.83 0.99
C ARG A 164 17.61 24.55 0.87
N ASN A 165 17.64 25.82 0.44
CA ASN A 165 18.87 26.59 0.16
C ASN A 165 19.88 25.82 -0.71
N LYS A 166 19.39 24.88 -1.54
CA LYS A 166 20.23 24.01 -2.35
C LYS A 166 20.54 24.72 -3.66
N GLN A 167 21.83 24.97 -3.92
CA GLN A 167 22.26 25.49 -5.21
C GLN A 167 22.05 24.41 -6.28
N VAL A 168 21.35 24.77 -7.35
CA VAL A 168 21.16 23.90 -8.51
C VAL A 168 22.18 24.28 -9.57
N LEU A 169 22.97 23.30 -10.00
CA LEU A 169 23.89 23.48 -11.13
C LEU A 169 23.07 23.69 -12.41
N LEU A 170 23.44 24.68 -13.22
CA LEU A 170 22.80 24.93 -14.52
C LEU A 170 22.78 23.68 -15.41
N ASN A 171 23.85 22.88 -15.37
CA ASN A 171 23.95 21.61 -16.08
C ASN A 171 22.89 20.57 -15.66
N THR A 172 22.34 20.67 -14.45
CA THR A 172 21.20 19.83 -14.04
C THR A 172 19.92 20.32 -14.71
N VAL A 173 19.68 21.63 -14.74
CA VAL A 173 18.49 22.24 -15.36
C VAL A 173 18.45 21.97 -16.87
N LEU A 174 19.60 22.09 -17.54
CA LEU A 174 19.71 21.88 -18.99
C LEU A 174 19.45 20.43 -19.46
N LYS A 175 19.30 19.46 -18.54
CA LYS A 175 18.93 18.08 -18.88
C LYS A 175 17.44 17.91 -19.15
N PHE A 176 16.63 18.88 -18.79
CA PHE A 176 15.17 18.80 -18.87
C PHE A 176 14.66 19.68 -20.01
N SER A 177 13.59 19.22 -20.67
CA SER A 177 12.94 19.94 -21.77
C SER A 177 12.16 21.16 -21.31
N ASP A 178 11.61 21.11 -20.11
CA ASP A 178 10.80 22.17 -19.53
C ASP A 178 11.04 22.34 -18.03
N LEU A 179 10.55 23.46 -17.50
CA LEU A 179 10.71 23.81 -16.10
C LEU A 179 9.87 22.92 -15.15
N GLN A 180 8.76 22.34 -15.62
CA GLN A 180 7.92 21.47 -14.80
C GLN A 180 8.61 20.14 -14.51
N ASP A 181 9.35 19.60 -15.47
CA ASP A 181 10.21 18.44 -15.29
C ASP A 181 11.31 18.71 -14.25
N VAL A 182 11.90 19.91 -14.28
CA VAL A 182 12.90 20.34 -13.29
C VAL A 182 12.29 20.38 -11.90
N ILE A 183 11.10 20.98 -11.74
CA ILE A 183 10.37 21.04 -10.47
C ILE A 183 10.02 19.64 -9.98
N THR A 184 9.49 18.78 -10.85
CA THR A 184 9.13 17.40 -10.54
C THR A 184 10.35 16.62 -10.07
N HIS A 185 11.50 16.78 -10.73
CA HIS A 185 12.75 16.16 -10.31
C HIS A 185 13.16 16.60 -8.90
N PHE A 186 13.09 17.90 -8.60
CA PHE A 186 13.44 18.40 -7.26
C PHE A 186 12.43 18.01 -6.19
N ASN A 187 11.14 17.87 -6.54
CA ASN A 187 10.13 17.31 -5.66
C ASN A 187 10.47 15.86 -5.29
N GLU A 188 10.83 15.02 -6.27
CA GLU A 188 11.24 13.62 -5.99
C GLU A 188 12.53 13.55 -5.17
N GLU A 189 13.51 14.42 -5.42
CA GLU A 189 14.71 14.51 -4.58
C GLU A 189 14.36 14.87 -3.12
N LEU A 190 13.39 15.77 -2.91
CA LEU A 190 12.94 16.18 -1.58
C LEU A 190 12.18 15.04 -0.88
N VAL A 191 11.27 14.37 -1.60
CA VAL A 191 10.57 13.17 -1.12
C VAL A 191 11.58 12.11 -0.66
N TYR A 192 12.59 11.82 -1.49
CA TYR A 192 13.61 10.83 -1.16
C TYR A 192 14.42 11.22 0.08
N GLU A 193 14.81 12.49 0.23
CA GLU A 193 15.55 12.98 1.40
C GLU A 193 14.72 12.95 2.69
N LEU A 194 13.46 13.36 2.63
CA LEU A 194 12.63 13.53 3.80
C LEU A 194 11.91 12.24 4.22
N SER A 195 11.70 11.30 3.30
CA SER A 195 11.01 10.03 3.58
C SER A 195 11.99 8.86 3.77
N TRP A 196 12.80 8.51 2.77
CA TRP A 196 13.40 7.17 2.71
C TRP A 196 14.59 6.92 3.65
N ARG A 197 15.28 7.98 4.08
CA ARG A 197 16.51 7.86 4.90
C ARG A 197 16.28 8.07 6.40
N LYS A 198 15.04 8.32 6.80
CA LYS A 198 14.70 8.79 8.14
C LYS A 198 13.79 7.79 8.83
N THR A 199 14.00 7.65 10.13
CA THR A 199 13.06 6.95 11.01
C THR A 199 11.68 7.63 10.97
N ILE A 200 10.63 6.91 11.33
CA ILE A 200 9.26 7.47 11.31
C ILE A 200 9.15 8.75 12.16
N LYS A 201 9.82 8.78 13.30
CA LYS A 201 9.93 9.94 14.18
C LYS A 201 10.57 11.14 13.50
N GLU A 202 11.70 10.94 12.83
CA GLU A 202 12.40 11.99 12.09
C GLU A 202 11.60 12.48 10.87
N ARG A 203 10.81 11.59 10.25
CA ARG A 203 9.88 11.95 9.18
C ARG A 203 8.77 12.87 9.70
N PHE A 204 8.11 12.50 10.79
CA PHE A 204 7.10 13.36 11.43
C PHE A 204 7.68 14.70 11.88
N LYS A 205 8.88 14.68 12.47
CA LYS A 205 9.60 15.91 12.80
C LYS A 205 9.89 16.75 11.56
N SER A 206 10.30 16.14 10.45
CA SER A 206 10.54 16.86 9.19
C SER A 206 9.26 17.52 8.66
N LEU A 207 8.10 16.84 8.77
CA LEU A 207 6.80 17.43 8.42
C LEU A 207 6.49 18.67 9.27
N LYS A 208 6.70 18.61 10.58
CA LYS A 208 6.51 19.75 11.49
C LYS A 208 7.51 20.88 11.24
N ASP A 209 8.79 20.56 11.15
CA ASP A 209 9.85 21.55 11.12
C ASP A 209 10.02 22.21 9.75
N TYR A 210 9.97 21.43 8.67
CA TYR A 210 10.21 21.89 7.30
C TYR A 210 8.95 22.49 6.67
N PHE A 211 7.83 21.76 6.76
CA PHE A 211 6.56 22.16 6.16
C PHE A 211 5.67 22.97 7.12
N LYS A 212 6.10 23.17 8.37
CA LYS A 212 5.31 23.87 9.39
C LYS A 212 3.90 23.28 9.53
N LEU A 213 3.81 21.95 9.39
CA LEU A 213 2.55 21.24 9.44
C LEU A 213 2.14 21.04 10.91
N GLU A 214 0.93 21.50 11.26
CA GLU A 214 0.40 21.39 12.62
C GLU A 214 -0.45 20.12 12.76
N PHE A 215 0.14 19.07 13.31
CA PHE A 215 -0.55 17.82 13.61
C PHE A 215 -0.05 17.20 14.91
N ASN A 216 -0.95 16.49 15.59
CA ASN A 216 -0.63 15.76 16.81
C ASN A 216 -0.71 14.25 16.56
N ILE A 217 0.36 13.53 16.92
CA ILE A 217 0.40 12.07 16.96
C ILE A 217 0.67 11.73 18.42
N PRO A 218 -0.26 11.06 19.09
CA PRO A 218 -0.07 10.78 20.51
C PRO A 218 1.07 9.80 20.73
N GLU A 219 1.74 9.93 21.88
CA GLU A 219 3.02 9.27 22.16
C GLU A 219 2.94 7.75 21.98
N GLU A 220 1.82 7.15 22.37
CA GLU A 220 1.63 5.70 22.25
C GLU A 220 1.60 5.23 20.78
N GLU A 221 0.94 5.95 19.88
CA GLU A 221 0.95 5.61 18.45
C GLU A 221 2.33 5.83 17.82
N GLU A 222 3.05 6.88 18.21
CA GLU A 222 4.42 7.11 17.76
C GLU A 222 5.34 5.97 18.23
N ARG A 223 5.21 5.55 19.50
CA ARG A 223 5.95 4.42 20.09
C ARG A 223 5.66 3.11 19.36
N ILE A 224 4.39 2.81 19.06
CA ILE A 224 4.01 1.64 18.27
C ILE A 224 4.69 1.69 16.89
N LEU A 225 4.59 2.81 16.17
CA LEU A 225 5.22 2.93 14.85
C LEU A 225 6.73 2.75 14.91
N GLU A 226 7.41 3.29 15.92
CA GLU A 226 8.85 3.11 16.11
C GLU A 226 9.22 1.63 16.35
N ILE A 227 8.50 0.92 17.21
CA ILE A 227 8.70 -0.51 17.45
C ILE A 227 8.55 -1.30 16.14
N PHE A 228 7.45 -1.07 15.42
CA PHE A 228 7.18 -1.85 14.21
C PHE A 228 8.07 -1.47 13.02
N GLU A 229 8.63 -0.26 12.98
CA GLU A 229 9.68 0.09 12.01
C GLU A 229 10.92 -0.80 12.21
N ARG A 230 11.29 -1.08 13.47
CA ARG A 230 12.37 -2.02 13.80
C ARG A 230 12.00 -3.46 13.50
N LYS A 231 10.78 -3.90 13.84
CA LYS A 231 10.28 -5.24 13.48
C LYS A 231 10.32 -5.45 11.97
N ARG A 232 9.84 -4.49 11.18
CA ARG A 232 9.93 -4.50 9.70
C ARG A 232 11.36 -4.68 9.22
N HIS A 233 12.32 -3.97 9.80
CA HIS A 233 13.73 -4.09 9.41
C HIS A 233 14.22 -5.54 9.56
N ILE A 234 13.93 -6.19 10.69
CA ILE A 234 14.30 -7.59 10.94
C ILE A 234 13.55 -8.56 10.03
N ILE A 235 12.27 -8.31 9.77
CA ILE A 235 11.47 -9.11 8.83
C ILE A 235 12.08 -9.08 7.43
N ILE A 236 12.37 -7.88 6.90
CA ILE A 236 12.84 -7.70 5.51
C ILE A 236 14.28 -8.19 5.34
N HIS A 237 15.17 -7.85 6.28
CA HIS A 237 16.61 -8.11 6.10
C HIS A 237 17.08 -9.43 6.70
N ASN A 238 16.41 -9.93 7.74
CA ASN A 238 16.83 -11.14 8.47
C ASN A 238 15.79 -12.27 8.42
N GLY A 239 14.75 -12.14 7.60
CA GLY A 239 13.68 -13.14 7.51
C GLY A 239 12.94 -13.36 8.83
N GLY A 240 12.90 -12.34 9.69
CA GLY A 240 12.31 -12.42 11.02
C GLY A 240 13.20 -12.98 12.12
N LEU A 241 14.46 -13.35 11.84
CA LEU A 241 15.39 -13.80 12.87
C LEU A 241 15.95 -12.62 13.68
N ILE A 242 15.75 -12.67 14.99
CA ILE A 242 16.16 -11.61 15.92
C ILE A 242 17.69 -11.57 16.01
N ASP A 243 18.27 -10.39 15.82
CA ASP A 243 19.70 -10.14 15.99
C ASP A 243 20.01 -9.32 17.27
N SER A 244 21.30 -9.22 17.61
CA SER A 244 21.75 -8.46 18.78
C SER A 244 21.53 -6.95 18.63
N GLY A 245 21.46 -6.45 17.39
CA GLY A 245 21.16 -5.06 17.07
C GLY A 245 19.72 -4.72 17.49
N TYR A 246 18.74 -5.51 17.06
CA TYR A 246 17.35 -5.35 17.45
C TYR A 246 17.19 -5.31 18.96
N VAL A 247 17.68 -6.34 19.66
CA VAL A 247 17.57 -6.45 21.13
C VAL A 247 18.20 -5.24 21.84
N LYS A 248 19.30 -4.68 21.31
CA LYS A 248 19.93 -3.50 21.89
C LYS A 248 19.04 -2.25 21.79
N HIS A 249 18.30 -2.09 20.70
CA HIS A 249 17.48 -0.89 20.44
C HIS A 249 16.07 -1.00 21.03
N THR A 250 15.51 -2.21 21.17
CA THR A 250 14.15 -2.41 21.68
C THR A 250 14.08 -2.53 23.19
N LYS A 251 15.19 -2.81 23.88
CA LYS A 251 15.26 -2.96 25.36
C LYS A 251 14.64 -1.83 26.17
N HIS A 252 14.62 -0.61 25.64
CA HIS A 252 14.08 0.58 26.31
C HIS A 252 12.60 0.83 25.98
N ILE A 253 12.11 0.19 24.92
CA ILE A 253 10.84 0.49 24.26
C ILE A 253 9.83 -0.63 24.49
N ASP A 254 10.30 -1.87 24.58
CA ASP A 254 9.51 -3.06 24.85
C ASP A 254 10.17 -3.92 25.94
N SER A 255 9.36 -4.41 26.87
CA SER A 255 9.80 -5.25 27.99
C SER A 255 9.92 -6.73 27.61
N GLN A 256 9.67 -7.07 26.34
CA GLN A 256 9.69 -8.45 25.87
C GLN A 256 11.07 -9.09 25.94
N THR A 257 11.06 -10.39 26.26
CA THR A 257 12.23 -11.25 26.44
C THR A 257 12.66 -11.91 25.14
N GLU A 258 12.67 -11.14 24.05
CA GLU A 258 13.12 -11.61 22.75
C GLU A 258 14.60 -12.05 22.79
N LYS A 259 14.92 -13.25 22.31
CA LYS A 259 16.29 -13.77 22.30
C LYS A 259 16.88 -13.77 20.89
N VAL A 260 18.17 -13.47 20.82
CA VAL A 260 18.93 -13.53 19.57
C VAL A 260 18.87 -14.95 18.99
N GLY A 261 18.53 -15.05 17.71
CA GLY A 261 18.38 -16.30 16.97
C GLY A 261 16.96 -16.89 16.98
N GLU A 262 16.04 -16.36 17.78
CA GLU A 262 14.63 -16.75 17.74
C GLU A 262 13.91 -16.04 16.58
N LEU A 263 12.81 -16.63 16.10
CA LEU A 263 11.91 -15.96 15.16
C LEU A 263 11.09 -14.91 15.90
N LEU A 264 10.98 -13.73 15.29
CA LEU A 264 10.17 -12.63 15.80
C LEU A 264 8.70 -13.06 15.86
N ALA A 265 8.12 -13.03 17.05
CA ALA A 265 6.70 -13.30 17.24
C ALA A 265 5.88 -12.03 16.97
N ILE A 266 4.85 -12.15 16.12
CA ILE A 266 3.89 -11.08 15.85
C ILE A 266 2.49 -11.67 15.98
N SER A 267 1.72 -11.14 16.92
CA SER A 267 0.34 -11.56 17.16
C SER A 267 -0.63 -10.82 16.23
N LEU A 268 -1.89 -11.27 16.20
CA LEU A 268 -2.94 -10.52 15.50
C LEU A 268 -3.17 -9.14 16.12
N LYS A 269 -3.16 -9.07 17.46
CA LYS A 269 -3.32 -7.82 18.21
C LYS A 269 -2.23 -6.80 17.85
N ASP A 270 -1.00 -7.27 17.68
CA ASP A 270 0.12 -6.45 17.21
C ASP A 270 -0.18 -5.79 15.86
N ILE A 271 -0.77 -6.53 14.92
CA ILE A 271 -1.20 -5.99 13.62
C ILE A 271 -2.35 -4.99 13.77
N GLU A 272 -3.32 -5.26 14.65
CA GLU A 272 -4.43 -4.34 14.93
C GLU A 272 -3.93 -3.01 15.52
N ASP A 273 -2.99 -3.07 16.46
CA ASP A 273 -2.36 -1.91 17.08
C ASP A 273 -1.54 -1.11 16.06
N LEU A 274 -0.76 -1.79 15.21
CA LEU A 274 -0.05 -1.14 14.11
C LEU A 274 -1.01 -0.47 13.13
N TYR A 275 -2.06 -1.18 12.68
CA TYR A 275 -3.06 -0.63 11.76
C TYR A 275 -3.71 0.62 12.35
N ARG A 276 -4.10 0.58 13.63
CA ARG A 276 -4.63 1.74 14.35
C ARG A 276 -3.63 2.89 14.35
N ALA A 277 -2.38 2.65 14.72
CA ALA A 277 -1.36 3.69 14.77
C ALA A 277 -1.11 4.34 13.40
N VAL A 278 -0.97 3.53 12.34
CA VAL A 278 -0.84 4.03 10.94
C VAL A 278 -2.03 4.88 10.55
N LYS A 279 -3.25 4.39 10.82
CA LYS A 279 -4.49 5.08 10.45
C LYS A 279 -4.67 6.40 11.20
N MET A 280 -4.40 6.43 12.50
CA MET A 280 -4.53 7.64 13.31
C MET A 280 -3.50 8.69 12.91
N SER A 281 -2.25 8.30 12.71
CA SER A 281 -1.18 9.18 12.24
C SER A 281 -1.46 9.71 10.84
N GLY A 282 -1.86 8.84 9.91
CA GLY A 282 -2.22 9.22 8.55
C GLY A 282 -3.40 10.20 8.51
N SER A 283 -4.43 9.94 9.31
CA SER A 283 -5.60 10.83 9.43
C SER A 283 -5.24 12.23 9.96
N SER A 284 -4.39 12.29 10.99
CA SER A 284 -3.91 13.55 11.59
C SER A 284 -3.12 14.38 10.56
N ILE A 285 -2.18 13.72 9.85
CA ILE A 285 -1.37 14.36 8.79
C ILE A 285 -2.27 14.80 7.63
N PHE A 286 -3.16 13.93 7.15
CA PHE A 286 -4.08 14.25 6.05
C PHE A 286 -4.92 15.48 6.37
N THR A 287 -5.49 15.55 7.58
CA THR A 287 -6.30 16.68 8.03
C THR A 287 -5.47 17.97 8.01
N ALA A 288 -4.26 17.94 8.56
CA ALA A 288 -3.40 19.10 8.59
C ALA A 288 -3.04 19.58 7.17
N VAL A 289 -2.71 18.66 6.27
CA VAL A 289 -2.35 18.99 4.87
C VAL A 289 -3.55 19.56 4.13
N ALA A 290 -4.72 18.94 4.26
CA ALA A 290 -5.92 19.39 3.58
C ALA A 290 -6.33 20.80 4.03
N CYS A 291 -6.28 21.09 5.33
CA CYS A 291 -6.62 22.42 5.84
C CYS A 291 -5.56 23.48 5.48
N GLN A 292 -4.27 23.14 5.58
CA GLN A 292 -3.19 24.13 5.45
C GLN A 292 -2.73 24.37 3.99
N TYR A 293 -2.77 23.34 3.15
CA TYR A 293 -2.24 23.40 1.78
C TYR A 293 -3.31 23.28 0.70
N LEU A 294 -4.53 22.84 1.02
CA LEU A 294 -5.60 22.63 0.03
C LEU A 294 -6.86 23.45 0.32
N ASP A 295 -6.79 24.39 1.26
CA ASP A 295 -7.91 25.26 1.69
C ASP A 295 -9.19 24.49 2.04
N ALA A 296 -9.07 23.22 2.44
CA ALA A 296 -10.21 22.40 2.78
C ALA A 296 -10.76 22.83 4.15
N ASN A 297 -12.07 23.00 4.25
CA ASN A 297 -12.71 23.17 5.54
C ASN A 297 -12.76 21.83 6.27
N GLU A 298 -12.58 21.87 7.58
CA GLU A 298 -12.62 20.66 8.40
C GLU A 298 -13.96 19.89 8.24
N ASN A 299 -15.07 20.57 7.97
CA ASN A 299 -16.37 19.95 7.73
C ASN A 299 -16.48 19.20 6.40
N GLN A 300 -15.60 19.48 5.43
CA GLN A 300 -15.54 18.82 4.13
C GLN A 300 -14.78 17.48 4.18
N LEU A 301 -13.96 17.28 5.22
CA LEU A 301 -13.16 16.07 5.41
C LEU A 301 -14.01 14.93 5.98
N THR A 302 -15.04 14.53 5.23
CA THR A 302 -15.88 13.38 5.55
C THR A 302 -15.06 12.10 5.45
N GLN A 303 -15.38 11.10 6.28
CA GLN A 303 -14.72 9.77 6.30
C GLN A 303 -13.28 9.71 6.85
N VAL A 304 -12.71 10.84 7.27
CA VAL A 304 -11.43 10.86 7.98
C VAL A 304 -11.63 10.40 9.42
N TRP A 305 -10.88 9.39 9.86
CA TRP A 305 -11.01 8.85 11.21
C TRP A 305 -10.48 9.82 12.26
N ARG A 306 -11.37 10.44 13.03
CA ARG A 306 -11.00 11.37 14.10
C ARG A 306 -11.11 10.73 15.46
N ARG A 307 -10.23 11.14 16.38
CA ARG A 307 -10.48 10.93 17.81
C ARG A 307 -11.68 11.76 18.22
N SER A 308 -12.41 11.30 19.24
CA SER A 308 -13.34 12.19 19.91
C SER A 308 -12.56 13.37 20.50
N LYS A 309 -13.16 14.56 20.53
CA LYS A 309 -12.54 15.77 21.11
C LYS A 309 -12.07 15.53 22.55
N ASP A 310 -12.79 14.68 23.30
CA ASP A 310 -12.46 14.31 24.68
C ASP A 310 -11.12 13.56 24.80
N GLN A 311 -10.71 12.82 23.77
CA GLN A 311 -9.42 12.12 23.73
C GLN A 311 -8.27 12.99 23.23
N GLN A 312 -8.55 14.15 22.63
CA GLN A 312 -7.52 15.09 22.15
C GLN A 312 -7.01 16.02 23.25
N ASN A 313 -7.84 16.27 24.28
CA ASN A 313 -7.58 17.25 25.34
C ASN A 313 -7.21 16.62 26.69
N GLN A 314 -6.95 15.32 26.78
CA GLN A 314 -6.42 14.76 28.02
C GLN A 314 -4.97 15.24 28.19
N PRO A 315 -4.67 16.06 29.21
CA PRO A 315 -3.29 16.40 29.52
C PRO A 315 -2.54 15.12 29.88
N GLU A 316 -1.39 14.92 29.25
CA GLU A 316 -0.40 13.89 29.62
C GLU A 316 0.09 14.04 31.07
#